data_AF-E6W608-F1
#
_entry.id   AF-E6W608-F1
#
_cell.length_a   1.000
_cell.length_b   1.000
_cell.length_c   1.000
_cell.angle_alpha   90.00
_cell.angle_beta   90.00
_cell.angle_gamma   90.00
#
_symmetry.space_group_name_H-M   'P 1'
#
loop_
_entity.id
_entity.type
_entity.pdbx_description
1 polymer ?
#
loop_
_entity_poly.entity_id
_entity_poly.type
_entity_poly.pdbx_seq_one_letter_code
_entity_poly.pdbx_strand_id
1 'polypeptide(L)'
;MVRQPHQRGFSLLELLVFIIVVGLAAAAILGVFAPVLQGSPTNADILRRTYLAMERVELSYARGSTQDFASWCPQSTPLCQPLDNSVITAGSANCYADGDDANAYHCDISVQISQNSVNTTMVFTDIYLSREEP
;
A
#
# COMPACT_ATOMS: atom_id res chain seq x y z
N MET A 1 5.75 -30.78 64.81
CA MET A 1 6.99 -31.20 64.10
C MET A 1 6.93 -30.66 62.67
N VAL A 2 7.64 -29.58 62.38
CA VAL A 2 7.72 -28.98 61.05
C VAL A 2 8.93 -29.59 60.34
N ARG A 3 8.70 -30.33 59.25
CA ARG A 3 9.78 -30.82 58.38
C ARG A 3 10.28 -29.65 57.55
N GLN A 4 11.52 -29.22 57.76
CA GLN A 4 12.17 -28.25 56.88
C GLN A 4 12.53 -28.93 55.54
N PRO A 5 12.21 -28.32 54.39
CA PRO A 5 12.67 -28.80 53.11
C PRO A 5 14.19 -28.59 53.00
N HIS A 6 14.91 -29.66 52.67
CA HIS A 6 16.35 -29.64 52.40
C HIS A 6 16.63 -28.64 51.26
N GLN A 7 17.27 -27.51 51.58
CA GLN A 7 17.82 -26.61 50.57
C GLN A 7 19.02 -27.32 49.94
N ARG A 8 18.83 -27.91 48.76
CA ARG A 8 19.92 -28.48 47.96
C ARG A 8 20.75 -27.31 47.44
N GLY A 9 21.97 -27.17 47.96
CA GLY A 9 22.96 -26.22 47.42
C GLY A 9 23.31 -26.60 45.99
N PHE A 10 23.54 -25.58 45.15
CA PHE A 10 23.91 -25.74 43.75
C PHE A 10 25.27 -26.45 43.66
N SER A 11 25.36 -27.56 42.94
CA SER A 11 26.63 -28.24 42.70
C SER A 11 27.50 -27.41 41.75
N LEU A 12 28.82 -27.33 41.99
CA LEU A 12 29.76 -26.63 41.11
C LEU A 12 29.68 -27.16 39.67
N LEU A 13 29.50 -28.49 39.53
CA LEU A 13 29.30 -29.14 38.23
C LEU A 13 28.03 -28.64 37.53
N GLU A 14 26.94 -28.48 38.28
CA GLU A 14 25.65 -28.03 37.75
C GLU A 14 25.72 -26.58 37.25
N LEU A 15 26.46 -25.72 37.95
CA LEU A 15 26.71 -24.34 37.53
C LEU A 15 27.56 -24.26 36.25
N LEU A 16 28.58 -25.11 36.13
CA LEU A 16 29.42 -25.17 34.94
C LEU A 16 28.64 -25.64 33.71
N VAL A 17 27.81 -26.68 33.86
CA VAL A 17 26.94 -27.16 32.78
C VAL A 17 25.94 -26.07 32.38
N PHE A 18 25.35 -25.36 33.35
CA PHE A 18 24.42 -24.27 33.07
C PHE A 18 25.04 -23.17 32.21
N ILE A 19 26.26 -22.72 32.54
CA ILE A 19 26.96 -21.67 31.78
C ILE A 19 27.22 -22.11 30.33
N ILE A 20 27.62 -23.36 30.11
CA ILE A 20 27.89 -23.88 28.76
C ILE A 20 26.60 -23.92 27.92
N VAL A 21 25.50 -24.39 28.50
CA VAL A 21 24.20 -24.47 27.81
C VAL A 21 23.69 -23.07 27.46
N VAL A 22 23.76 -22.12 28.40
CA VAL A 22 23.34 -20.73 28.14
C VAL A 22 24.22 -20.07 27.09
N GLY A 23 25.53 -20.32 27.11
CA GLY A 23 26.47 -19.80 26.10
C GLY A 23 26.17 -20.32 24.69
N LEU A 24 25.90 -21.62 24.55
CA LEU A 24 25.51 -22.21 23.27
C LEU A 24 24.15 -21.69 22.79
N ALA A 25 23.19 -21.53 23.69
CA ALA A 25 21.88 -20.97 23.36
C ALA A 25 22.00 -19.52 22.85
N ALA A 26 22.79 -18.67 23.52
CA ALA A 26 23.01 -17.29 23.11
C ALA A 26 23.70 -17.19 21.73
N ALA A 27 24.70 -18.03 21.48
CA ALA A 27 25.39 -18.07 20.18
C ALA A 27 24.46 -18.52 19.05
N ALA A 28 23.60 -19.52 19.30
CA ALA A 28 22.62 -19.98 18.34
C ALA A 28 21.58 -18.89 18.01
N ILE A 29 21.08 -18.18 19.02
CA ILE A 29 20.13 -17.08 18.85
C ILE A 29 20.74 -15.97 17.99
N LEU A 30 21.95 -15.50 18.31
CA LEU A 30 22.63 -14.45 17.53
C LEU A 30 22.92 -14.86 16.09
N GLY A 31 23.25 -16.14 15.84
CA GLY A 31 23.47 -16.68 14.51
C GLY A 31 22.23 -16.63 13.61
N VAL A 32 21.03 -16.82 14.17
CA VAL A 32 19.76 -16.80 13.42
C VAL A 32 19.35 -15.37 13.02
N PHE A 33 19.70 -14.36 13.83
CA PHE A 33 19.32 -12.96 13.54
C PHE A 33 20.28 -12.25 12.57
N ALA A 34 21.52 -12.72 12.42
CA ALA A 34 22.49 -12.12 11.50
C ALA A 34 22.01 -12.03 10.02
N PRO A 35 21.44 -13.07 9.39
CA PRO A 35 20.95 -12.98 8.02
C PRO A 35 19.69 -12.09 7.88
N VAL A 36 18.84 -12.02 8.92
CA VAL A 36 17.63 -11.18 8.92
C VAL A 36 18.00 -9.69 8.93
N LEU A 37 19.07 -9.33 9.64
CA LEU A 37 19.56 -7.95 9.69
C LEU A 37 20.27 -7.53 8.39
N GLN A 38 20.97 -8.44 7.71
CA GLN A 38 21.61 -8.16 6.41
C GLN A 38 20.64 -8.05 5.24
N GLY A 39 19.44 -8.64 5.34
CA GLY A 39 18.40 -8.54 4.33
C GLY A 39 17.46 -7.34 4.48
N SER A 40 17.61 -6.52 5.53
CA SER A 40 16.71 -5.39 5.78
C SER A 40 16.98 -4.28 4.76
N PRO A 41 15.99 -3.90 3.93
CA PRO A 41 16.14 -2.80 2.99
C PRO A 41 16.47 -1.54 3.78
N THR A 42 17.60 -0.92 3.43
CA THR A 42 18.02 0.32 4.09
C THR A 42 16.98 1.40 3.82
N ASN A 43 16.82 2.36 4.75
CA ASN A 43 15.90 3.48 4.56
C ASN A 43 16.14 4.24 3.24
N ALA A 44 17.39 4.22 2.74
CA ALA A 44 17.76 4.77 1.45
C ALA A 44 17.16 4.01 0.25
N ASP A 45 17.06 2.68 0.30
CA ASP A 45 16.43 1.87 -0.75
C ASP A 45 14.91 2.06 -0.80
N ILE A 46 14.28 2.20 0.37
CA ILE A 46 12.84 2.49 0.46
C ILE A 46 12.54 3.84 -0.18
N LEU A 47 13.28 4.89 0.21
CA LEU A 47 13.10 6.23 -0.35
C LEU A 47 13.34 6.23 -1.87
N ARG A 48 14.41 5.59 -2.35
CA ARG A 48 14.71 5.53 -3.78
C ARG A 48 13.59 4.88 -4.60
N ARG A 49 12.98 3.80 -4.07
CA ARG A 49 11.84 3.13 -4.72
C ARG A 49 10.59 4.00 -4.71
N THR A 50 10.35 4.74 -3.62
CA THR A 50 9.24 5.69 -3.54
C THR A 50 9.43 6.85 -4.52
N TYR A 51 10.63 7.42 -4.64
CA TYR A 51 10.92 8.50 -5.60
C TYR A 51 10.70 8.05 -7.05
N LEU A 52 11.19 6.86 -7.42
CA LEU A 52 10.96 6.30 -8.76
C LEU A 52 9.47 5.99 -9.03
N ALA A 53 8.73 5.58 -8.00
CA ALA A 53 7.29 5.37 -8.12
C ALA A 53 6.54 6.70 -8.29
N MET A 54 6.92 7.74 -7.54
CA MET A 54 6.34 9.09 -7.66
C MET A 54 6.58 9.69 -9.05
N GLU A 55 7.78 9.56 -9.60
CA GLU A 55 8.10 10.04 -10.96
C GLU A 55 7.21 9.38 -12.03
N ARG A 56 6.90 8.08 -11.88
CA ARG A 56 6.01 7.38 -12.80
C ARG A 56 4.55 7.80 -12.69
N VAL A 57 4.12 8.19 -11.48
CA VAL A 57 2.75 8.62 -11.25
C VAL A 57 2.51 9.98 -11.90
N GLU A 58 3.42 10.94 -11.71
CA GLU A 58 3.34 12.26 -12.37
C GLU A 58 3.28 12.13 -13.90
N LEU A 59 4.12 11.27 -14.46
CA LEU A 59 4.13 11.02 -15.90
C LEU A 59 2.86 10.31 -16.40
N SER A 60 2.22 9.49 -15.56
CA SER A 60 0.92 8.89 -15.88
C SER A 60 -0.23 9.89 -15.84
N TYR A 61 -0.19 10.87 -14.93
CA TYR A 61 -1.16 11.97 -14.89
C TYR A 61 -1.00 12.90 -16.09
N ALA A 62 0.23 13.27 -16.44
CA ALA A 62 0.53 14.12 -17.60
C ALA A 62 0.11 13.47 -18.94
N ARG A 63 0.19 12.14 -19.06
CA ARG A 63 -0.34 11.41 -20.23
C ARG A 63 -1.85 11.18 -20.15
N GLY A 64 -2.40 10.94 -18.97
CA GLY A 64 -3.83 10.71 -18.74
C GLY A 64 -4.70 11.93 -19.06
N SER A 65 -4.16 13.14 -18.95
CA SER A 65 -4.87 14.38 -19.34
C SER A 65 -5.03 14.55 -20.85
N THR A 66 -4.27 13.81 -21.68
CA THR A 66 -4.27 13.94 -23.14
C THR A 66 -4.74 12.68 -23.88
N GLN A 67 -4.79 11.53 -23.21
CA GLN A 67 -5.16 10.25 -23.83
C GLN A 67 -6.38 9.66 -23.14
N ASP A 68 -7.48 9.64 -23.88
CA ASP A 68 -8.73 8.99 -23.49
C ASP A 68 -8.45 7.53 -23.07
N PHE A 69 -9.11 7.03 -22.02
CA PHE A 69 -8.85 5.70 -21.45
C PHE A 69 -8.89 4.59 -22.51
N ALA A 70 -9.75 4.76 -23.54
CA ALA A 70 -9.87 3.87 -24.69
C ALA A 70 -8.58 3.74 -25.54
N SER A 71 -7.72 4.76 -25.54
CA SER A 71 -6.44 4.75 -26.27
C SER A 71 -5.31 4.09 -25.48
N TRP A 72 -5.34 4.20 -24.15
CA TRP A 72 -4.40 3.53 -23.25
C TRP A 72 -4.75 2.04 -23.04
N CYS A 73 -6.04 1.73 -23.04
CA CYS A 73 -6.58 0.38 -22.85
C CYS A 73 -7.47 0.01 -24.05
N PRO A 74 -6.89 -0.39 -25.20
CA PRO A 74 -7.68 -0.78 -26.35
C PRO A 74 -8.52 -2.01 -25.99
N GLN A 75 -9.84 -1.93 -26.24
CA GLN A 75 -10.82 -2.98 -25.93
C GLN A 75 -10.54 -4.36 -26.57
N SER A 76 -9.50 -4.44 -27.42
CA SER A 76 -8.99 -5.67 -28.02
C SER A 76 -8.12 -6.50 -27.07
N THR A 77 -7.70 -5.98 -25.91
CA THR A 77 -6.91 -6.73 -24.93
C THR A 77 -7.80 -7.27 -23.79
N PRO A 78 -7.68 -8.56 -23.41
CA PRO A 78 -8.56 -9.19 -22.42
C PRO A 78 -8.44 -8.62 -21.00
N LEU A 79 -7.35 -7.88 -20.71
CA LEU A 79 -7.16 -7.16 -19.44
C LEU A 79 -7.90 -5.81 -19.41
N CYS A 80 -8.25 -5.26 -20.57
CA CYS A 80 -9.02 -4.03 -20.74
C CYS A 80 -10.50 -4.30 -21.03
N GLN A 81 -10.90 -5.57 -21.09
CA GLN A 81 -12.30 -5.92 -21.21
C GLN A 81 -12.94 -5.78 -19.82
N PRO A 82 -14.00 -4.96 -19.71
CA PRO A 82 -14.71 -4.80 -18.45
C PRO A 82 -15.27 -6.16 -18.01
N LEU A 83 -15.10 -6.49 -16.73
CA LEU A 83 -15.44 -7.81 -16.18
C LEU A 83 -16.92 -8.12 -16.46
N ASP A 84 -17.21 -9.22 -17.15
CA ASP A 84 -18.54 -9.75 -17.49
C ASP A 84 -19.57 -8.72 -17.97
N ASN A 85 -19.60 -8.42 -19.27
CA ASN A 85 -20.65 -7.59 -19.91
C ASN A 85 -20.91 -6.23 -19.22
N SER A 86 -19.92 -5.67 -18.52
CA SER A 86 -20.07 -4.35 -17.93
C SER A 86 -19.75 -3.26 -18.95
N VAL A 87 -20.68 -2.33 -19.20
CA VAL A 87 -20.40 -1.12 -19.96
C VAL A 87 -20.21 0.01 -18.97
N ILE A 88 -19.01 0.59 -18.94
CA ILE A 88 -18.72 1.81 -18.18
C ILE A 88 -18.99 2.98 -19.10
N THR A 89 -20.07 3.71 -18.84
CA THR A 89 -20.37 4.97 -19.52
C THR A 89 -19.92 6.10 -18.60
N ALA A 90 -18.97 6.92 -19.06
CA ALA A 90 -18.67 8.18 -18.40
C ALA A 90 -19.96 9.00 -18.35
N GLY A 91 -20.48 9.26 -17.15
CA GLY A 91 -21.67 10.07 -16.97
C GLY A 91 -21.34 11.55 -17.10
N SER A 92 -22.30 12.40 -16.73
CA SER A 92 -22.10 13.85 -16.70
C SER A 92 -21.20 14.25 -15.53
N ALA A 93 -20.33 15.23 -15.78
CA ALA A 93 -19.65 16.00 -14.74
C ALA A 93 -20.35 17.36 -14.61
N ASN A 94 -20.87 17.65 -13.42
CA ASN A 94 -21.41 18.97 -13.09
C ASN A 94 -20.37 19.70 -12.25
N CYS A 95 -19.67 20.64 -12.88
CA CYS A 95 -18.66 21.45 -12.21
C CYS A 95 -19.21 22.86 -11.96
N TYR A 96 -19.06 23.34 -10.73
CA TYR A 96 -19.32 24.73 -10.36
C TYR A 96 -18.04 25.36 -9.81
N ALA A 97 -17.84 26.64 -10.12
CA ALA A 97 -16.73 27.40 -9.56
C ALA A 97 -16.93 27.54 -8.05
N ASP A 98 -15.85 27.39 -7.28
CA ASP A 98 -15.86 27.74 -5.87
C ASP A 98 -16.07 29.25 -5.73
N GLY A 99 -16.96 29.65 -4.83
CA GLY A 99 -17.33 31.05 -4.65
C GLY A 99 -16.19 31.92 -4.14
N ASP A 100 -15.21 31.28 -3.50
CA ASP A 100 -14.08 31.96 -2.85
C ASP A 100 -12.80 31.97 -3.71
N ASP A 101 -12.67 31.05 -4.67
CA ASP A 101 -11.48 30.90 -5.51
C ASP A 101 -11.85 30.70 -6.99
N ALA A 102 -11.57 31.70 -7.84
CA ALA A 102 -11.87 31.67 -9.27
C ALA A 102 -11.14 30.56 -10.06
N ASN A 103 -10.13 29.94 -9.45
CA ASN A 103 -9.34 28.85 -10.01
C ASN A 103 -9.68 27.48 -9.40
N ALA A 104 -10.65 27.44 -8.49
CA ALA A 104 -11.15 26.23 -7.86
C ALA A 104 -12.52 25.85 -8.40
N TYR A 105 -12.71 24.56 -8.64
CA TYR A 105 -13.96 24.00 -9.13
C TYR A 105 -14.33 22.81 -8.27
N HIS A 106 -15.60 22.75 -7.87
CA HIS A 106 -16.21 21.57 -7.28
C HIS A 106 -16.96 20.83 -8.37
N CYS A 107 -16.65 19.56 -8.55
CA CYS A 107 -17.27 18.73 -9.56
C CYS A 107 -17.97 17.53 -8.93
N ASP A 108 -19.22 17.33 -9.33
CA ASP A 108 -19.92 16.06 -9.13
C ASP A 108 -19.77 15.21 -10.40
N ILE A 109 -19.09 14.08 -10.29
CA ILE A 109 -18.85 13.16 -11.41
C ILE A 109 -19.73 11.92 -11.21
N SER A 110 -20.62 11.68 -12.17
CA SER A 110 -21.39 10.43 -12.23
C SER A 110 -20.73 9.43 -13.18
N VAL A 111 -20.62 8.18 -12.76
CA VAL A 111 -20.15 7.06 -13.59
C VAL A 111 -21.20 5.98 -13.55
N GLN A 112 -21.68 5.57 -14.71
CA GLN A 112 -22.67 4.51 -14.83
C GLN A 112 -21.99 3.22 -15.27
N ILE A 113 -22.22 2.15 -14.51
CA ILE A 113 -21.80 0.80 -14.83
C ILE A 113 -23.07 -0.01 -15.09
N SER A 114 -23.23 -0.51 -16.30
CA SER A 114 -24.31 -1.44 -16.65
C SER A 114 -23.75 -2.84 -16.77
N GLN A 115 -24.13 -3.78 -15.91
CA GLN A 115 -23.67 -5.17 -15.93
C GLN A 115 -24.86 -6.14 -15.86
N ASN A 116 -25.00 -7.06 -16.81
CA ASN A 116 -26.07 -8.08 -16.81
C ASN A 116 -27.47 -7.51 -16.50
N SER A 117 -27.83 -6.39 -17.13
CA SER A 117 -29.09 -5.64 -16.92
C SER A 117 -29.25 -4.95 -15.55
N VAL A 118 -28.20 -4.91 -14.73
CA VAL A 118 -28.12 -4.11 -13.51
C VAL A 118 -27.36 -2.82 -13.82
N ASN A 119 -28.01 -1.67 -13.61
CA ASN A 119 -27.37 -0.36 -13.76
C ASN A 119 -26.99 0.18 -12.38
N THR A 120 -25.69 0.28 -12.12
CA THR A 120 -25.11 0.88 -10.92
C THR A 120 -24.58 2.26 -11.29
N THR A 121 -25.08 3.30 -10.62
CA THR A 121 -24.51 4.65 -10.76
C THR A 121 -23.66 4.94 -9.54
N MET A 122 -22.38 5.24 -9.76
CA MET A 122 -21.50 5.80 -8.74
C MET A 122 -21.46 7.30 -8.94
N VAL A 123 -21.67 8.07 -7.87
CA VAL A 123 -21.56 9.52 -7.91
C VAL A 123 -20.45 9.90 -6.95
N PHE A 124 -19.42 10.55 -7.49
CA PHE A 124 -18.38 11.18 -6.70
C PHE A 124 -18.78 12.64 -6.57
N THR A 125 -19.12 13.05 -5.35
CA THR A 125 -19.51 14.43 -5.06
C THR A 125 -18.34 15.21 -4.47
N ASP A 126 -18.36 16.53 -4.66
CA ASP A 126 -17.43 17.45 -3.99
C ASP A 126 -15.94 17.17 -4.35
N ILE A 127 -15.68 16.82 -5.62
CA ILE A 127 -14.30 16.69 -6.11
C ILE A 127 -13.74 18.08 -6.34
N TYR A 128 -12.71 18.43 -5.57
CA TYR A 128 -11.97 19.68 -5.74
C TYR A 128 -10.96 19.59 -6.87
N LEU A 129 -11.11 20.44 -7.87
CA LEU A 129 -10.17 20.61 -8.98
C LEU A 129 -9.64 22.04 -8.95
N SER A 130 -8.34 22.20 -8.72
CA SER A 130 -7.66 23.49 -8.89
C SER A 130 -6.92 23.51 -10.22
N ARG A 131 -7.12 24.56 -11.01
CA ARG A 131 -6.29 24.78 -12.20
C ARG A 131 -4.89 25.22 -11.77
N GLU A 132 -3.88 24.39 -12.00
CA GLU A 132 -2.49 24.87 -11.94
C GLU A 132 -2.30 25.88 -13.08
N GLU A 133 -1.94 27.11 -12.74
CA GLU A 133 -1.52 28.11 -13.73
C GLU A 133 -0.21 27.65 -14.40
N PRO A 134 -0.08 27.84 -15.72
CA PRO A 134 1.08 27.39 -16.49
C PRO A 134 2.39 28.13 -16.17
#